data_AF-A0A945AI30-F1
#
_entry.id   AF-A0A945AI30-F1
#
_cell.length_a   1.000
_cell.length_b   1.000
_cell.length_c   1.000
_cell.angle_alpha   90.00
_cell.angle_beta   90.00
_cell.angle_gamma   90.00
#
_symmetry.space_group_name_H-M   'P 1'
#
loop_
_entity.id
_entity.type
_entity.pdbx_description
1 polymer ?
#
loop_
_entity_poly.entity_id
_entity_poly.type
_entity_poly.pdbx_seq_one_letter_code
_entity_poly.pdbx_strand_id
1 'polypeptide(L)'
;MPVEPGDIPTLEIPKPLSPANGISGINTQPVLTVDFPSGDQDRPIAARWQITAQENNWKDLLYDRSTFDTVSHVAIAALPFDQTCYWRASWLNGTGWSQWSEAVSFVTCASPGPKVHIFQDGYRDYDGTRDVDIRGNGADLTQAIRDWNQGRQDVLRTGRRGTHLPTDETYRSFLKFDISVLSKSDAISNAYLVLTGWEHDWRDFPTKGHALNSVYRVRREWHEGIGIMNRNPQDGEISWHYNQYPQRWVEPGASFQSDDPMMEADIEATALGDFTAISRVGAKMTFSSNRFVDAVKDWVANPETNYGVLIRAADHALRETMNIASREHPVGSHRPKLVIESYERSEFEGCVTHFSDP
;
A
#
# COMPACT_ATOMS: atom_id res chain seq x y z
N MET A 1 71.71 35.90 -18.74
CA MET A 1 70.92 35.74 -17.51
C MET A 1 69.96 34.59 -17.74
N PRO A 2 69.97 33.52 -16.94
CA PRO A 2 68.98 32.46 -17.08
C PRO A 2 67.62 33.01 -16.64
N VAL A 3 66.58 32.70 -17.41
CA VAL A 3 65.18 33.01 -17.07
C VAL A 3 64.78 32.01 -15.99
N GLU A 4 64.38 32.49 -14.80
CA GLU A 4 63.76 31.61 -13.80
C GLU A 4 62.53 30.92 -14.42
N PRO A 5 62.32 29.61 -14.18
CA PRO A 5 61.06 28.99 -14.51
C PRO A 5 59.98 29.70 -13.68
N GLY A 6 59.13 30.49 -14.34
CA GLY A 6 58.00 31.11 -13.67
C GLY A 6 57.14 30.02 -13.05
N ASP A 7 56.91 30.11 -11.74
CA ASP A 7 55.93 29.30 -11.05
C ASP A 7 54.61 29.41 -11.82
N ILE A 8 54.14 28.30 -12.39
CA ILE A 8 52.79 28.23 -12.94
C ILE A 8 51.87 28.44 -11.73
N PRO A 9 51.04 29.48 -11.71
CA PRO A 9 50.16 29.72 -10.57
C PRO A 9 49.27 28.50 -10.36
N THR A 10 49.35 27.91 -9.15
CA THR A 10 48.49 26.79 -8.77
C THR A 10 47.07 27.30 -8.64
N LEU A 11 46.15 26.71 -9.39
CA LEU A 11 44.73 27.02 -9.29
C LEU A 11 44.24 26.92 -7.85
N GLU A 12 43.56 27.96 -7.39
CA GLU A 12 42.98 27.96 -6.05
C GLU A 12 41.89 26.87 -5.92
N ILE A 13 41.71 26.36 -4.70
CA ILE A 13 40.85 25.22 -4.41
C ILE A 13 39.42 25.71 -4.08
N PRO A 14 38.35 25.11 -4.64
CA PRO A 14 36.97 25.45 -4.28
C PRO A 14 36.68 25.22 -2.80
N LYS A 15 35.83 26.07 -2.22
CA LYS A 15 35.36 25.91 -0.85
C LYS A 15 33.92 25.37 -0.83
N PRO A 16 33.65 24.20 -0.25
CA PRO A 16 32.29 23.68 -0.07
C PRO A 16 31.44 24.64 0.77
N LEU A 17 30.27 25.03 0.26
CA LEU A 17 29.30 25.88 0.97
C LEU A 17 28.06 25.12 1.41
N SER A 18 27.45 24.36 0.50
CA SER A 18 26.22 23.61 0.76
C SER A 18 26.21 22.27 0.02
N PRO A 19 25.76 21.15 0.64
CA PRO A 19 25.44 21.01 2.05
C PRO A 19 26.66 21.26 2.95
N ALA A 20 26.46 21.97 4.06
CA ALA A 20 27.51 22.29 5.03
C ALA A 20 28.03 21.03 5.73
N ASN A 21 29.30 21.03 6.17
CA ASN A 21 29.92 19.85 6.77
C ASN A 21 29.14 19.36 8.01
N GLY A 22 28.77 18.08 8.02
CA GLY A 22 28.05 17.41 9.09
C GLY A 22 26.54 17.67 9.14
N ILE A 23 25.98 18.42 8.19
CA ILE A 23 24.53 18.71 8.19
C ILE A 23 23.71 17.43 7.94
N SER A 24 22.54 17.33 8.54
CA SER A 24 21.64 16.18 8.40
C SER A 24 20.30 16.60 7.79
N GLY A 25 19.51 15.63 7.33
CA GLY A 25 18.19 15.88 6.77
C GLY A 25 18.21 16.37 5.32
N ILE A 26 19.30 16.12 4.60
CA ILE A 26 19.48 16.57 3.21
C ILE A 26 18.70 15.68 2.25
N ASN A 27 18.11 16.29 1.21
CA ASN A 27 17.41 15.54 0.16
C ASN A 27 18.34 14.52 -0.51
N THR A 28 17.80 13.38 -0.95
CA THR A 28 18.57 12.40 -1.72
C THR A 28 19.02 12.93 -3.08
N GLN A 29 18.53 14.08 -3.52
CA GLN A 29 19.02 14.87 -4.66
C GLN A 29 19.52 16.26 -4.19
N PRO A 30 20.70 16.35 -3.54
CA PRO A 30 21.16 17.59 -2.94
C PRO A 30 21.60 18.62 -3.99
N VAL A 31 21.48 19.89 -3.65
CA VAL A 31 22.15 20.98 -4.37
C VAL A 31 23.54 21.17 -3.77
N LEU A 32 24.57 20.87 -4.54
CA LEU A 32 25.97 21.10 -4.18
C LEU A 32 26.37 22.51 -4.58
N THR A 33 26.92 23.29 -3.66
CA THR A 33 27.32 24.69 -3.89
C THR A 33 28.72 24.91 -3.34
N VAL A 34 29.57 25.57 -4.11
CA VAL A 34 30.92 25.97 -3.72
C VAL A 34 31.14 27.47 -3.93
N ASP A 35 32.05 28.04 -3.15
CA ASP A 35 32.65 29.34 -3.43
C ASP A 35 33.88 29.13 -4.32
N PHE A 36 33.92 29.83 -5.46
CA PHE A 36 35.10 29.88 -6.31
C PHE A 36 35.82 31.22 -6.09
N PRO A 37 37.15 31.19 -5.92
CA PRO A 37 37.93 32.40 -5.81
C PRO A 37 37.90 33.18 -7.13
N SER A 38 37.47 34.44 -7.06
CA SER A 38 37.14 35.30 -8.19
C SER A 38 38.28 36.26 -8.55
N GLY A 39 39.40 35.71 -9.02
CA GLY A 39 40.37 36.50 -9.80
C GLY A 39 39.95 36.55 -11.28
N ASP A 40 40.06 37.72 -11.93
CA ASP A 40 39.70 37.90 -13.36
C ASP A 40 40.45 36.95 -14.33
N GLN A 41 41.56 36.33 -13.90
CA GLN A 41 42.32 35.35 -14.71
C GLN A 41 41.92 33.89 -14.48
N ASP A 42 41.02 33.61 -13.52
CA ASP A 42 40.72 32.29 -13.00
C ASP A 42 39.22 31.97 -13.01
N ARG A 43 38.51 32.44 -14.04
CA ARG A 43 37.08 32.12 -14.17
C ARG A 43 36.87 30.63 -14.47
N PRO A 44 36.04 29.91 -13.70
CA PRO A 44 35.71 28.52 -13.97
C PRO A 44 34.96 28.35 -15.29
N ILE A 45 35.43 27.43 -16.12
CA ILE A 45 34.77 27.01 -17.36
C ILE A 45 33.93 25.76 -17.10
N ALA A 46 34.37 24.91 -16.17
CA ALA A 46 33.61 23.76 -15.71
C ALA A 46 33.88 23.45 -14.23
N ALA A 47 32.96 22.73 -13.61
CA ALA A 47 33.13 22.13 -12.29
C ALA A 47 32.91 20.62 -12.39
N ARG A 48 33.54 19.84 -11.52
CA ARG A 48 33.32 18.40 -11.36
C ARG A 48 32.94 18.11 -9.93
N TRP A 49 31.90 17.32 -9.75
CA TRP A 49 31.24 17.05 -8.48
C TRP A 49 31.26 15.55 -8.22
N GLN A 50 31.70 15.15 -7.03
CA GLN A 50 31.73 13.76 -6.64
C GLN A 50 31.03 13.55 -5.29
N ILE A 51 30.26 12.47 -5.18
CA ILE A 51 29.65 12.00 -3.92
C ILE A 51 30.00 10.52 -3.72
N THR A 52 30.36 10.13 -2.50
CA THR A 52 30.61 8.74 -2.07
C THR A 52 29.93 8.45 -0.73
N ALA A 53 29.61 7.18 -0.48
CA ALA A 53 29.13 6.71 0.83
C ALA A 53 30.29 6.44 1.81
N GLN A 54 31.53 6.42 1.33
CA GLN A 54 32.69 5.99 2.10
C GLN A 54 33.69 7.13 2.26
N GLU A 55 34.03 7.45 3.50
CA GLU A 55 34.98 8.50 3.81
C GLU A 55 36.33 8.22 3.11
N ASN A 56 36.83 9.21 2.38
CA ASN A 56 38.10 9.14 1.66
C ASN A 56 38.23 8.03 0.59
N ASN A 57 37.15 7.33 0.21
CA ASN A 57 37.14 6.40 -0.93
C ASN A 57 36.40 7.01 -2.13
N TRP A 58 37.19 7.45 -3.11
CA TRP A 58 36.71 8.10 -4.34
C TRP A 58 36.72 7.18 -5.57
N LYS A 59 36.74 5.86 -5.35
CA LYS A 59 36.62 4.86 -6.42
C LYS A 59 35.16 4.38 -6.59
N ASP A 60 34.44 4.25 -5.47
CA ASP A 60 33.04 3.81 -5.44
C ASP A 60 32.11 5.02 -5.30
N LEU A 61 31.83 5.68 -6.42
CA LEU A 61 31.11 6.93 -6.45
C LEU A 61 29.60 6.70 -6.57
N LEU A 62 28.82 7.36 -5.70
CA LEU A 62 27.37 7.51 -5.84
C LEU A 62 27.01 8.54 -6.91
N TYR A 63 27.91 9.51 -7.12
CA TYR A 63 27.75 10.57 -8.10
C TYR A 63 29.11 11.02 -8.63
N ASP A 64 29.20 11.24 -9.95
CA ASP A 64 30.35 11.87 -10.61
C ASP A 64 29.88 12.57 -11.89
N ARG A 65 29.89 13.91 -11.88
CA ARG A 65 29.48 14.71 -13.04
C ARG A 65 30.32 15.97 -13.18
N SER A 66 30.52 16.38 -14.43
CA SER A 66 31.02 17.71 -14.77
C SER A 66 29.89 18.61 -15.28
N THR A 67 29.91 19.89 -14.90
CA THR A 67 28.98 20.95 -15.32
C THR A 67 29.75 22.15 -15.86
N PHE A 68 29.11 23.01 -16.67
CA PHE A 68 29.74 24.19 -17.26
C PHE A 68 29.40 25.46 -16.46
N ASP A 69 30.42 26.25 -16.10
CA ASP A 69 30.31 27.60 -15.49
C ASP A 69 29.24 27.75 -14.38
N THR A 70 29.21 26.83 -13.40
CA THR A 70 28.23 26.86 -12.30
C THR A 70 28.90 26.73 -10.94
N VAL A 71 28.57 27.64 -10.02
CA VAL A 71 28.90 27.57 -8.57
C VAL A 71 27.99 26.64 -7.78
N SER A 72 26.85 26.27 -8.35
CA SER A 72 25.83 25.41 -7.74
C SER A 72 25.32 24.37 -8.72
N HIS A 73 25.07 23.14 -8.25
CA HIS A 73 24.65 22.03 -9.09
C HIS A 73 23.75 21.04 -8.36
N VAL A 74 22.65 20.62 -8.99
CA VAL A 74 21.77 19.58 -8.43
C VAL A 74 22.35 18.20 -8.74
N ALA A 75 22.81 17.50 -7.71
CA ALA A 75 23.26 16.12 -7.85
C ALA A 75 22.05 15.18 -7.93
N ILE A 76 21.60 14.89 -9.16
CA ILE A 76 20.59 13.85 -9.43
C ILE A 76 21.25 12.46 -9.31
N ALA A 77 21.68 12.12 -8.11
CA ALA A 77 21.99 10.76 -7.69
C ALA A 77 20.76 10.28 -6.93
N ALA A 78 20.27 9.06 -7.16
CA ALA A 78 19.29 8.47 -6.25
C ALA A 78 20.04 8.06 -4.96
N LEU A 79 20.48 9.04 -4.15
CA LEU A 79 21.28 8.76 -2.95
C LEU A 79 20.44 7.92 -1.97
N PRO A 80 21.07 6.99 -1.21
CA PRO A 80 20.36 6.24 -0.18
C PRO A 80 19.80 7.15 0.91
N PHE A 81 18.68 6.76 1.53
CA PHE A 81 18.15 7.43 2.73
C PHE A 81 18.99 7.12 3.97
N ASP A 82 18.95 8.02 4.96
CA ASP A 82 19.61 7.89 6.26
C ASP A 82 21.09 7.48 6.16
N GLN A 83 21.77 8.02 5.16
CA GLN A 83 23.13 7.66 4.80
C GLN A 83 24.03 8.88 4.90
N THR A 84 25.13 8.74 5.62
CA THR A 84 26.23 9.69 5.54
C THR A 84 26.87 9.61 4.16
N CYS A 85 26.89 10.74 3.46
CA CYS A 85 27.56 10.93 2.17
C CYS A 85 28.69 11.94 2.34
N TYR A 86 29.76 11.75 1.58
CA TYR A 86 30.90 12.67 1.50
C TYR A 86 30.94 13.23 0.10
N TRP A 87 31.13 14.54 -0.02
CA TRP A 87 31.21 15.20 -1.31
C TRP A 87 32.39 16.14 -1.42
N ARG A 88 32.84 16.34 -2.66
CA ARG A 88 33.92 17.26 -3.02
C ARG A 88 33.70 17.82 -4.42
N ALA A 89 34.34 18.95 -4.70
CA ALA A 89 34.32 19.56 -6.02
C ALA A 89 35.74 19.94 -6.48
N SER A 90 35.93 19.96 -7.79
CA SER A 90 37.12 20.51 -8.47
C SER A 90 36.62 21.35 -9.63
N TRP A 91 37.41 22.32 -10.08
CA TRP A 91 37.02 23.18 -11.20
C TRP A 91 38.10 23.25 -12.26
N LEU A 92 37.69 23.58 -13.48
CA LEU A 92 38.52 23.65 -14.67
C LEU A 92 38.59 25.09 -15.13
N ASN A 93 39.79 25.61 -15.31
CA ASN A 93 40.05 26.83 -16.07
C ASN A 93 40.70 26.48 -17.42
N GLY A 94 41.03 27.49 -18.22
CA GLY A 94 41.72 27.30 -19.50
C GLY A 94 43.10 26.65 -19.44
N THR A 95 43.66 26.44 -18.23
CA THR A 95 44.99 25.86 -17.98
C THR A 95 44.94 24.44 -17.38
N GLY A 96 43.86 24.06 -16.71
CA GLY A 96 43.71 22.72 -16.14
C GLY A 96 42.70 22.64 -15.00
N TRP A 97 42.64 21.46 -14.37
CA TRP A 97 41.81 21.22 -13.19
C TRP A 97 42.52 21.66 -11.93
N SER A 98 41.78 22.29 -11.01
CA SER A 98 42.22 22.55 -9.65
C SER A 98 42.43 21.25 -8.88
N GLN A 99 43.11 21.35 -7.73
CA GLN A 99 42.98 20.31 -6.71
C GLN A 99 41.51 20.20 -6.25
N TRP A 100 41.14 19.03 -5.75
CA TRP A 100 39.84 18.84 -5.13
C TRP A 100 39.70 19.66 -3.85
N SER A 101 38.50 20.14 -3.57
CA SER A 101 38.14 20.70 -2.28
C SER A 101 38.38 19.70 -1.15
N GLU A 102 38.44 20.21 0.08
CA GLU A 102 38.22 19.36 1.24
C GLU A 102 36.90 18.60 1.09
N ALA A 103 36.90 17.36 1.55
CA ALA A 103 35.70 16.53 1.55
C ALA A 103 34.87 16.89 2.78
N VAL A 104 33.61 17.23 2.56
CA VAL A 104 32.66 17.50 3.64
C VAL A 104 31.54 16.47 3.59
N SER A 105 30.93 16.20 4.74
CA SER A 105 29.88 15.21 4.86
C SER A 105 28.50 15.85 5.03
N PHE A 106 27.47 15.10 4.64
CA PHE A 106 26.10 15.34 5.05
C PHE A 106 25.37 14.01 5.24
N VAL A 107 24.27 14.01 5.99
CA VAL A 107 23.40 12.85 6.15
C VAL A 107 22.12 13.10 5.37
N THR A 108 21.80 12.19 4.45
CA THR A 108 20.51 12.23 3.75
C THR A 108 19.37 12.06 4.76
N CYS A 109 18.21 12.63 4.46
CA CYS A 109 17.04 12.47 5.31
C CYS A 109 16.68 11.00 5.51
N ALA A 110 15.96 10.70 6.61
CA ALA A 110 15.36 9.41 6.80
C ALA A 110 14.33 9.14 5.69
N SER A 111 14.15 7.87 5.33
CA SER A 111 13.01 7.51 4.47
C SER A 111 11.73 7.90 5.21
N PRO A 112 10.77 8.59 4.57
CA PRO A 112 9.55 9.02 5.27
C PRO A 112 8.69 7.85 5.80
N GLY A 113 9.03 6.60 5.46
CA GLY A 113 8.24 5.43 5.78
C GLY A 113 6.90 5.46 5.02
N PRO A 114 6.14 4.35 5.01
CA PRO A 114 4.81 4.38 4.45
C PRO A 114 3.86 5.11 5.38
N LYS A 115 3.05 6.02 4.83
CA LYS A 115 1.84 6.51 5.48
C LYS A 115 0.83 5.36 5.57
N VAL A 116 0.37 5.08 6.79
CA VAL A 116 -0.55 3.99 7.09
C VAL A 116 -1.98 4.53 7.23
N HIS A 117 -2.88 4.04 6.40
CA HIS A 117 -4.32 4.33 6.43
C HIS A 117 -5.06 3.12 6.99
N ILE A 118 -5.91 3.34 7.99
CA ILE A 118 -6.67 2.27 8.66
C ILE A 118 -8.16 2.54 8.45
N PHE A 119 -8.84 1.59 7.81
CA PHE A 119 -10.28 1.58 7.58
C PHE A 119 -10.90 0.48 8.45
N GLN A 120 -11.61 0.87 9.50
CA GLN A 120 -12.24 -0.04 10.46
C GLN A 120 -13.37 0.71 11.18
N ASP A 121 -14.59 0.18 11.14
CA ASP A 121 -15.75 0.82 11.79
C ASP A 121 -15.50 1.14 13.28
N GLY A 122 -15.66 2.41 13.64
CA GLY A 122 -15.43 2.97 14.98
C GLY A 122 -13.99 3.40 15.26
N TYR A 123 -13.03 3.17 14.35
CA TYR A 123 -11.68 3.70 14.49
C TYR A 123 -11.60 5.13 13.93
N ARG A 124 -11.30 6.11 14.78
CA ARG A 124 -11.21 7.54 14.42
C ARG A 124 -12.43 8.02 13.62
N ASP A 125 -13.62 7.68 14.11
CA ASP A 125 -14.92 8.04 13.53
C ASP A 125 -15.21 7.48 12.12
N TYR A 126 -14.42 6.51 11.65
CA TYR A 126 -14.72 5.79 10.41
C TYR A 126 -15.97 4.92 10.55
N ASP A 127 -16.90 4.99 9.60
CA ASP A 127 -18.16 4.22 9.53
C ASP A 127 -18.43 3.63 8.12
N GLY A 128 -17.36 3.53 7.32
CA GLY A 128 -17.40 3.12 5.91
C GLY A 128 -17.32 1.62 5.66
N THR A 129 -17.29 0.75 6.69
CA THR A 129 -17.32 -0.70 6.47
C THR A 129 -18.75 -1.15 6.16
N ARG A 130 -18.89 -2.02 5.18
CA ARG A 130 -20.11 -2.80 4.92
C ARG A 130 -19.74 -4.26 4.87
N ASP A 131 -20.52 -5.12 5.52
CA ASP A 131 -20.31 -6.55 5.48
C ASP A 131 -21.62 -7.33 5.65
N VAL A 132 -21.64 -8.57 5.19
CA VAL A 132 -22.84 -9.42 5.21
C VAL A 132 -22.42 -10.85 4.91
N ASP A 133 -23.06 -11.84 5.56
CA ASP A 133 -23.06 -13.20 5.04
C ASP A 133 -24.39 -13.55 4.36
N ILE A 134 -24.30 -14.30 3.26
CA ILE A 134 -25.45 -14.87 2.55
C ILE A 134 -25.42 -16.38 2.65
N ARG A 135 -26.61 -16.99 2.57
CA ARG A 135 -26.79 -18.42 2.85
C ARG A 135 -27.50 -19.14 1.72
N GLY A 136 -26.87 -20.17 1.18
CA GLY A 136 -27.41 -21.04 0.14
C GLY A 136 -27.74 -22.43 0.65
N ASN A 137 -28.33 -23.25 -0.21
CA ASN A 137 -28.42 -24.69 0.02
C ASN A 137 -27.07 -25.35 -0.33
N GLY A 138 -26.44 -26.00 0.64
CA GLY A 138 -25.14 -26.66 0.47
C GLY A 138 -25.17 -27.88 -0.46
N ALA A 139 -26.34 -28.50 -0.66
CA ALA A 139 -26.51 -29.62 -1.58
C ALA A 139 -26.86 -29.18 -3.02
N ASP A 140 -27.46 -28.00 -3.18
CA ASP A 140 -27.84 -27.42 -4.46
C ASP A 140 -27.63 -25.89 -4.42
N LEU A 141 -26.49 -25.44 -4.95
CA LEU A 141 -26.11 -24.03 -4.94
C LEU A 141 -27.03 -23.13 -5.77
N THR A 142 -27.91 -23.71 -6.61
CA THR A 142 -28.89 -22.93 -7.38
C THR A 142 -30.10 -22.51 -6.54
N GLN A 143 -30.20 -23.01 -5.30
CA GLN A 143 -31.30 -22.77 -4.38
C GLN A 143 -30.80 -22.17 -3.06
N ALA A 144 -31.74 -21.56 -2.32
CA ALA A 144 -31.54 -21.20 -0.92
C ALA A 144 -32.53 -21.96 -0.04
N ILE A 145 -32.08 -22.50 1.09
CA ILE A 145 -32.99 -23.03 2.13
C ILE A 145 -33.79 -21.85 2.73
N ARG A 146 -33.11 -20.72 2.90
CA ARG A 146 -33.62 -19.45 3.40
C ARG A 146 -32.90 -18.34 2.65
N ASP A 147 -33.64 -17.48 1.99
CA ASP A 147 -33.06 -16.39 1.21
C ASP A 147 -32.82 -15.14 2.07
N TRP A 148 -32.05 -15.33 3.15
CA TRP A 148 -31.81 -14.29 4.15
C TRP A 148 -30.58 -13.46 3.82
N ASN A 149 -30.63 -12.18 4.20
CA ASN A 149 -29.45 -11.35 4.39
C ASN A 149 -29.02 -11.43 5.87
N GLN A 150 -27.73 -11.48 6.13
CA GLN A 150 -27.19 -11.48 7.50
C GLN A 150 -26.34 -10.24 7.80
N GLY A 151 -26.69 -9.10 7.21
CA GLY A 151 -26.10 -7.83 7.63
C GLY A 151 -26.39 -7.55 9.10
N ARG A 152 -25.70 -6.57 9.70
CA ARG A 152 -25.98 -6.17 11.09
C ARG A 152 -25.91 -7.31 12.13
N GLN A 153 -25.16 -8.37 11.84
CA GLN A 153 -24.84 -9.45 12.77
C GLN A 153 -23.43 -9.24 13.28
N ASP A 154 -23.09 -9.75 14.46
CA ASP A 154 -21.74 -9.66 15.03
C ASP A 154 -20.72 -10.62 14.40
N VAL A 155 -21.12 -11.35 13.35
CA VAL A 155 -20.37 -12.44 12.74
C VAL A 155 -20.55 -12.48 11.22
N LEU A 156 -19.45 -12.81 10.53
CA LEU A 156 -19.37 -13.21 9.13
C LEU A 156 -19.07 -14.69 9.06
N ARG A 157 -19.68 -15.39 8.09
CA ARG A 157 -19.54 -16.85 7.95
C ARG A 157 -19.12 -17.28 6.56
N THR A 158 -18.25 -18.29 6.52
CA THR A 158 -17.88 -18.96 5.27
C THR A 158 -17.94 -20.47 5.41
N GLY A 159 -18.02 -21.18 4.28
CA GLY A 159 -17.98 -22.64 4.24
C GLY A 159 -19.36 -23.27 4.38
N ARG A 160 -19.43 -24.54 4.77
CA ARG A 160 -20.67 -25.31 4.78
C ARG A 160 -20.98 -25.84 6.17
N ARG A 161 -22.24 -25.79 6.56
CA ARG A 161 -22.74 -26.19 7.87
C ARG A 161 -22.43 -27.67 8.14
N GLY A 162 -21.97 -27.96 9.36
CA GLY A 162 -21.71 -29.33 9.82
C GLY A 162 -22.96 -30.22 9.75
N THR A 163 -22.76 -31.54 9.68
CA THR A 163 -23.86 -32.52 9.58
C THR A 163 -24.65 -32.69 10.87
N HIS A 164 -24.15 -32.17 11.99
CA HIS A 164 -24.82 -32.22 13.30
C HIS A 164 -26.01 -31.26 13.42
N LEU A 165 -26.24 -30.42 12.42
CA LEU A 165 -27.30 -29.42 12.37
C LEU A 165 -28.38 -29.80 11.34
N PRO A 166 -29.64 -29.34 11.52
CA PRO A 166 -30.78 -29.85 10.78
C PRO A 166 -30.89 -29.38 9.32
N THR A 167 -30.12 -28.38 8.91
CA THR A 167 -30.14 -27.86 7.53
C THR A 167 -28.74 -27.87 6.91
N ASP A 168 -28.71 -28.08 5.61
CA ASP A 168 -27.48 -28.06 4.83
C ASP A 168 -27.26 -26.69 4.20
N GLU A 169 -26.63 -25.79 4.96
CA GLU A 169 -26.42 -24.40 4.53
C GLU A 169 -24.96 -24.19 4.10
N THR A 170 -24.76 -23.42 3.03
CA THR A 170 -23.45 -22.89 2.63
C THR A 170 -23.42 -21.39 2.84
N TYR A 171 -22.28 -20.85 3.24
CA TYR A 171 -22.08 -19.46 3.61
C TYR A 171 -21.02 -18.80 2.75
N ARG A 172 -21.29 -17.56 2.37
CA ARG A 172 -20.33 -16.67 1.73
C ARG A 172 -20.45 -15.28 2.34
N SER A 173 -19.32 -14.64 2.60
CA SER A 173 -19.28 -13.30 3.21
C SER A 173 -18.84 -12.26 2.20
N PHE A 174 -19.50 -11.12 2.22
CA PHE A 174 -19.10 -9.92 1.48
C PHE A 174 -18.53 -8.91 2.47
N LEU A 175 -17.50 -8.19 2.04
CA LEU A 175 -16.84 -7.17 2.85
C LEU A 175 -16.37 -6.03 1.94
N LYS A 176 -16.74 -4.80 2.27
CA LYS A 176 -16.35 -3.58 1.57
C LYS A 176 -15.93 -2.50 2.56
N PHE A 177 -14.96 -1.69 2.16
CA PHE A 177 -14.52 -0.50 2.88
C PHE A 177 -14.68 0.70 1.95
N ASP A 178 -15.30 1.77 2.42
CA ASP A 178 -15.16 3.07 1.79
C ASP A 178 -13.72 3.56 1.99
N ILE A 179 -13.01 3.75 0.88
CA ILE A 179 -11.63 4.24 0.81
C ILE A 179 -11.52 5.52 -0.02
N SER A 180 -12.65 6.20 -0.26
CA SER A 180 -12.76 7.40 -1.12
C SER A 180 -11.90 8.58 -0.67
N VAL A 181 -11.42 8.57 0.58
CA VAL A 181 -10.44 9.55 1.09
C VAL A 181 -9.07 9.44 0.41
N LEU A 182 -8.77 8.32 -0.25
CA LEU A 182 -7.54 8.11 -1.02
C LEU A 182 -7.76 8.55 -2.47
N SER A 183 -6.78 9.24 -3.04
CA SER A 183 -6.84 9.76 -4.42
C SER A 183 -5.60 9.47 -5.27
N LYS A 184 -4.55 8.86 -4.68
CA LYS A 184 -3.27 8.58 -5.35
C LYS A 184 -3.04 7.07 -5.42
N SER A 185 -3.59 6.39 -6.43
CA SER A 185 -3.44 4.94 -6.63
C SER A 185 -1.97 4.52 -6.72
N ASP A 186 -1.15 5.28 -7.45
CA ASP A 186 0.26 4.97 -7.70
C ASP A 186 1.13 5.14 -6.44
N ALA A 187 0.63 5.82 -5.41
CA ALA A 187 1.31 5.95 -4.13
C ALA A 187 1.17 4.69 -3.27
N ILE A 188 0.20 3.82 -3.54
CA ILE A 188 -0.08 2.62 -2.74
C ILE A 188 1.03 1.59 -2.95
N SER A 189 1.71 1.22 -1.87
CA SER A 189 2.75 0.21 -1.88
C SER A 189 2.25 -1.15 -1.42
N ASN A 190 1.25 -1.16 -0.54
CA ASN A 190 0.76 -2.39 0.08
C ASN A 190 -0.67 -2.18 0.60
N ALA A 191 -1.42 -3.27 0.69
CA ALA A 191 -2.75 -3.32 1.26
C ALA A 191 -3.01 -4.71 1.83
N TYR A 192 -3.67 -4.78 2.99
CA TYR A 192 -4.00 -6.05 3.62
C TYR A 192 -5.25 -5.97 4.49
N LEU A 193 -5.99 -7.07 4.53
CA LEU A 193 -7.10 -7.25 5.45
C LEU A 193 -6.60 -7.85 6.76
N VAL A 194 -7.13 -7.36 7.87
CA VAL A 194 -7.03 -8.00 9.18
C VAL A 194 -8.42 -8.44 9.60
N LEU A 195 -8.60 -9.74 9.72
CA LEU A 195 -9.82 -10.39 10.14
C LEU A 195 -9.60 -11.02 11.53
N THR A 196 -10.67 -11.18 12.29
CA THR A 196 -10.59 -11.75 13.64
C THR A 196 -11.50 -12.95 13.75
N GLY A 197 -10.97 -14.09 14.21
CA GLY A 197 -11.77 -15.26 14.51
C GLY A 197 -12.79 -14.96 15.60
N TRP A 198 -13.97 -15.53 15.44
CA TRP A 198 -15.05 -15.40 16.41
C TRP A 198 -15.67 -16.76 16.70
N GLU A 199 -16.24 -16.88 17.89
CA GLU A 199 -16.91 -18.08 18.36
C GLU A 199 -18.39 -17.72 18.57
N HIS A 200 -19.12 -17.66 17.47
CA HIS A 200 -20.54 -17.28 17.49
C HIS A 200 -21.42 -18.51 17.73
N ASP A 201 -22.07 -18.52 18.89
CA ASP A 201 -23.01 -19.52 19.41
C ASP A 201 -22.47 -20.97 19.47
N TRP A 202 -22.79 -21.65 20.56
CA TRP A 202 -22.17 -22.93 20.91
C TRP A 202 -22.61 -24.12 20.03
N ARG A 203 -23.49 -23.89 19.05
CA ARG A 203 -24.08 -24.93 18.19
C ARG A 203 -23.45 -25.01 16.80
N ASP A 204 -22.82 -23.94 16.34
CA ASP A 204 -22.25 -23.80 14.98
C ASP A 204 -20.72 -23.91 15.00
N PHE A 205 -20.18 -24.76 15.87
CA PHE A 205 -18.74 -24.96 15.98
C PHE A 205 -18.16 -25.68 14.77
N PRO A 206 -17.09 -25.16 14.15
CA PRO A 206 -16.27 -25.95 13.25
C PRO A 206 -15.54 -27.04 14.03
N THR A 207 -15.57 -28.27 13.52
CA THR A 207 -14.91 -29.39 14.20
C THR A 207 -13.39 -29.28 14.15
N LYS A 208 -12.85 -28.57 13.14
CA LYS A 208 -11.41 -28.34 12.95
C LYS A 208 -10.91 -26.99 13.48
N GLY A 209 -11.80 -26.03 13.74
CA GLY A 209 -11.45 -24.66 14.14
C GLY A 209 -10.75 -23.81 13.06
N HIS A 210 -10.45 -24.36 11.88
CA HIS A 210 -9.81 -23.65 10.77
C HIS A 210 -10.13 -24.27 9.40
N ALA A 211 -10.11 -23.46 8.34
CA ALA A 211 -10.28 -23.90 6.95
C ALA A 211 -9.70 -22.90 5.93
N LEU A 212 -9.26 -23.40 4.77
CA LEU A 212 -8.78 -22.56 3.67
C LEU A 212 -9.95 -21.80 3.03
N ASN A 213 -9.78 -20.49 2.85
CA ASN A 213 -10.72 -19.59 2.23
C ASN A 213 -10.06 -18.84 1.09
N SER A 214 -10.85 -18.55 0.06
CA SER A 214 -10.46 -17.78 -1.10
C SER A 214 -11.20 -16.45 -1.10
N VAL A 215 -10.49 -15.39 -1.50
CA VAL A 215 -11.00 -14.02 -1.60
C VAL A 215 -11.13 -13.66 -3.08
N TYR A 216 -12.29 -13.19 -3.50
CA TYR A 216 -12.59 -12.80 -4.88
C TYR A 216 -12.98 -11.33 -4.93
N ARG A 217 -12.60 -10.65 -6.00
CA ARG A 217 -13.12 -9.31 -6.30
C ARG A 217 -14.57 -9.41 -6.72
N VAL A 218 -15.44 -8.60 -6.11
CA VAL A 218 -16.84 -8.48 -6.50
C VAL A 218 -16.96 -7.50 -7.66
N ARG A 219 -17.78 -7.83 -8.66
CA ARG A 219 -17.99 -7.00 -9.86
C ARG A 219 -19.35 -6.32 -9.91
N ARG A 220 -20.24 -6.64 -8.97
CA ARG A 220 -21.59 -6.07 -8.88
C ARG A 220 -21.81 -5.40 -7.54
N GLU A 221 -22.53 -4.29 -7.59
CA GLU A 221 -22.97 -3.62 -6.38
C GLU A 221 -23.92 -4.52 -5.56
N TRP A 222 -23.77 -4.45 -4.24
CA TRP A 222 -24.61 -5.12 -3.25
C TRP A 222 -24.77 -4.22 -2.02
N HIS A 223 -25.89 -4.38 -1.31
CA HIS A 223 -26.12 -3.67 -0.04
C HIS A 223 -26.33 -4.65 1.11
N GLU A 224 -25.70 -4.37 2.25
CA GLU A 224 -25.62 -5.20 3.45
C GLU A 224 -26.97 -5.67 4.03
N GLY A 225 -28.06 -4.96 3.74
CA GLY A 225 -29.38 -5.25 4.29
C GLY A 225 -29.52 -4.88 5.78
N ILE A 226 -30.61 -5.33 6.41
CA ILE A 226 -30.94 -4.97 7.81
C ILE A 226 -30.88 -6.15 8.80
N GLY A 227 -30.37 -7.29 8.35
CA GLY A 227 -30.00 -8.46 9.15
C GLY A 227 -31.02 -9.58 9.21
N ILE A 228 -30.75 -10.55 10.10
CA ILE A 228 -31.50 -11.82 10.15
C ILE A 228 -32.95 -11.55 10.48
N MET A 229 -33.79 -11.63 9.46
CA MET A 229 -35.23 -11.62 9.61
C MET A 229 -35.79 -12.87 8.95
N ASN A 230 -36.64 -13.62 9.65
CA ASN A 230 -37.32 -14.80 9.12
C ASN A 230 -38.41 -14.40 8.10
N ARG A 231 -37.99 -13.74 7.02
CA ARG A 231 -38.81 -13.16 5.97
C ARG A 231 -38.03 -13.12 4.66
N ASN A 232 -38.73 -12.75 3.59
CA ASN A 232 -38.13 -12.49 2.28
C ASN A 232 -37.23 -11.24 2.32
N PRO A 233 -36.20 -11.15 1.47
CA PRO A 233 -35.38 -9.95 1.35
C PRO A 233 -36.24 -8.74 1.00
N GLN A 234 -35.90 -7.59 1.56
CA GLN A 234 -36.51 -6.30 1.25
C GLN A 234 -35.80 -5.62 0.08
N ASP A 235 -36.45 -4.59 -0.48
CA ASP A 235 -35.89 -3.77 -1.55
C ASP A 235 -34.47 -3.27 -1.20
N GLY A 236 -33.52 -3.50 -2.10
CA GLY A 236 -32.09 -3.21 -1.96
C GLY A 236 -31.27 -4.29 -1.24
N GLU A 237 -31.87 -5.26 -0.54
CA GLU A 237 -31.09 -6.22 0.27
C GLU A 237 -30.42 -7.30 -0.59
N ILE A 238 -29.14 -7.57 -0.30
CA ILE A 238 -28.42 -8.75 -0.80
C ILE A 238 -28.99 -10.04 -0.17
N SER A 239 -29.00 -11.13 -0.92
CA SER A 239 -29.27 -12.47 -0.39
C SER A 239 -28.58 -13.52 -1.28
N TRP A 240 -28.95 -14.79 -1.16
CA TRP A 240 -28.42 -15.82 -2.03
C TRP A 240 -28.83 -15.62 -3.50
N HIS A 241 -30.08 -15.25 -3.78
CA HIS A 241 -30.51 -15.03 -5.17
C HIS A 241 -30.32 -13.58 -5.65
N TYR A 242 -30.22 -12.61 -4.74
CA TYR A 242 -30.25 -11.19 -5.07
C TYR A 242 -28.96 -10.48 -4.69
N ASN A 243 -28.40 -9.66 -5.57
CA ASN A 243 -27.32 -8.73 -5.18
C ASN A 243 -27.89 -7.50 -4.50
N GLN A 244 -29.06 -7.06 -4.97
CA GLN A 244 -29.91 -6.02 -4.38
C GLN A 244 -31.35 -6.36 -4.75
N TYR A 245 -32.15 -6.93 -3.86
CA TYR A 245 -33.51 -7.35 -4.22
C TYR A 245 -34.32 -6.17 -4.79
N PRO A 246 -35.07 -6.36 -5.90
CA PRO A 246 -35.33 -7.60 -6.63
C PRO A 246 -34.31 -7.92 -7.74
N GLN A 247 -33.23 -7.14 -7.91
CA GLN A 247 -32.14 -7.44 -8.84
C GLN A 247 -31.37 -8.69 -8.39
N ARG A 248 -31.17 -9.61 -9.35
CA ARG A 248 -30.51 -10.90 -9.13
C ARG A 248 -29.03 -10.87 -9.45
N TRP A 249 -28.30 -11.75 -8.78
CA TRP A 249 -27.04 -12.27 -9.30
C TRP A 249 -27.26 -12.92 -10.68
N VAL A 250 -26.21 -13.00 -11.50
CA VAL A 250 -26.28 -13.84 -12.71
C VAL A 250 -26.46 -15.30 -12.30
N GLU A 251 -25.68 -15.75 -11.32
CA GLU A 251 -25.87 -17.05 -10.69
C GLU A 251 -25.97 -16.92 -9.18
N PRO A 252 -26.89 -17.66 -8.53
CA PRO A 252 -27.08 -17.59 -7.08
C PRO A 252 -25.78 -17.75 -6.29
N GLY A 253 -25.68 -16.97 -5.21
CA GLY A 253 -24.52 -16.89 -4.34
C GLY A 253 -23.39 -16.03 -4.90
N ALA A 254 -23.61 -15.23 -5.95
CA ALA A 254 -22.56 -14.58 -6.74
C ALA A 254 -21.58 -15.61 -7.32
N SER A 255 -22.11 -16.63 -8.01
CA SER A 255 -21.31 -17.76 -8.49
C SER A 255 -20.76 -17.59 -9.90
N PHE A 256 -21.36 -16.70 -10.72
CA PHE A 256 -20.90 -16.52 -12.09
C PHE A 256 -19.59 -15.72 -12.09
N GLN A 257 -18.54 -16.35 -12.62
CA GLN A 257 -17.18 -15.85 -12.50
C GLN A 257 -16.55 -15.65 -13.88
N SER A 258 -15.95 -14.49 -14.11
CA SER A 258 -15.20 -14.20 -15.35
C SER A 258 -14.19 -13.08 -15.13
N ASP A 259 -12.99 -13.26 -15.69
CA ASP A 259 -11.96 -12.22 -15.78
C ASP A 259 -12.12 -11.36 -17.06
N ASP A 260 -13.04 -11.70 -17.96
CA ASP A 260 -13.36 -10.89 -19.14
C ASP A 260 -14.16 -9.65 -18.71
N PRO A 261 -13.63 -8.43 -18.93
CA PRO A 261 -14.32 -7.20 -18.55
C PRO A 261 -15.66 -7.01 -19.28
N MET A 262 -15.86 -7.63 -20.45
CA MET A 262 -17.11 -7.55 -21.22
C MET A 262 -18.20 -8.48 -20.71
N MET A 263 -17.83 -9.46 -19.86
CA MET A 263 -18.81 -10.33 -19.22
C MET A 263 -19.35 -9.69 -17.95
N GLU A 264 -20.66 -9.70 -17.80
CA GLU A 264 -21.40 -9.20 -16.64
C GLU A 264 -21.31 -10.15 -15.44
N ALA A 265 -20.10 -10.60 -15.09
CA ALA A 265 -19.85 -11.55 -14.01
C ALA A 265 -20.19 -10.98 -12.62
N ASP A 266 -20.51 -11.86 -11.67
CA ASP A 266 -20.76 -11.47 -10.29
C ASP A 266 -19.43 -11.21 -9.55
N ILE A 267 -18.42 -12.02 -9.88
CA ILE A 267 -17.04 -11.95 -9.34
C ILE A 267 -15.99 -12.18 -10.43
N GLU A 268 -14.73 -11.81 -10.15
CA GLU A 268 -13.58 -12.27 -10.95
C GLU A 268 -13.43 -13.81 -10.87
N ALA A 269 -12.99 -14.44 -11.97
CA ALA A 269 -12.73 -15.88 -12.00
C ALA A 269 -11.46 -16.25 -11.24
N THR A 270 -10.43 -15.41 -11.35
CA THR A 270 -9.20 -15.59 -10.58
C THR A 270 -9.35 -14.97 -9.19
N ALA A 271 -9.11 -15.76 -8.15
CA ALA A 271 -9.11 -15.27 -6.78
C ALA A 271 -8.02 -14.19 -6.59
N LEU A 272 -8.32 -13.20 -5.76
CA LEU A 272 -7.32 -12.26 -5.25
C LEU A 272 -6.28 -13.01 -4.42
N GLY A 273 -6.67 -14.07 -3.72
CA GLY A 273 -5.75 -14.99 -3.06
C GLY A 273 -6.47 -15.82 -2.00
N ASP A 274 -5.70 -16.59 -1.24
CA ASP A 274 -6.22 -17.47 -0.20
C ASP A 274 -5.68 -17.10 1.19
N PHE A 275 -6.43 -17.45 2.23
CA PHE A 275 -5.96 -17.43 3.62
C PHE A 275 -6.61 -18.56 4.43
N THR A 276 -5.97 -18.95 5.52
CA THR A 276 -6.58 -19.88 6.50
C THR A 276 -7.43 -19.09 7.47
N ALA A 277 -8.75 -19.27 7.40
CA ALA A 277 -9.67 -18.76 8.40
C ALA A 277 -9.55 -19.61 9.67
N ILE A 278 -9.59 -18.97 10.84
CA ILE A 278 -9.46 -19.56 12.16
C ILE A 278 -10.64 -19.06 13.00
N SER A 279 -11.52 -19.98 13.41
CA SER A 279 -12.72 -19.67 14.20
C SER A 279 -12.44 -19.79 15.69
N ARG A 280 -11.53 -18.95 16.18
CA ARG A 280 -11.17 -18.85 17.60
C ARG A 280 -11.22 -17.40 18.01
N VAL A 281 -11.91 -17.10 19.12
CA VAL A 281 -12.07 -15.73 19.63
C VAL A 281 -10.73 -15.00 19.67
N GLY A 282 -10.67 -13.85 18.99
CA GLY A 282 -9.50 -12.97 19.01
C GLY A 282 -8.34 -13.43 18.12
N ALA A 283 -8.43 -14.57 17.45
CA ALA A 283 -7.39 -15.03 16.53
C ALA A 283 -7.29 -14.08 15.33
N LYS A 284 -6.16 -13.38 15.20
CA LYS A 284 -5.91 -12.45 14.09
C LYS A 284 -5.43 -13.20 12.86
N MET A 285 -6.04 -12.89 11.73
CA MET A 285 -5.67 -13.40 10.42
C MET A 285 -5.39 -12.21 9.51
N THR A 286 -4.23 -12.23 8.85
CA THR A 286 -3.87 -11.21 7.88
C THR A 286 -3.93 -11.81 6.48
N PHE A 287 -4.60 -11.13 5.57
CA PHE A 287 -4.67 -11.51 4.16
C PHE A 287 -4.11 -10.38 3.29
N SER A 288 -3.16 -10.72 2.42
CA SER A 288 -2.63 -9.85 1.40
C SER A 288 -2.13 -10.68 0.23
N SER A 289 -2.13 -10.09 -0.96
CA SER A 289 -1.54 -10.63 -2.17
C SER A 289 -1.30 -9.50 -3.16
N ASN A 290 -0.45 -9.72 -4.17
CA ASN A 290 -0.24 -8.72 -5.23
C ASN A 290 -1.56 -8.35 -5.93
N ARG A 291 -2.41 -9.35 -6.25
CA ARG A 291 -3.72 -9.09 -6.87
C ARG A 291 -4.66 -8.29 -5.96
N PHE A 292 -4.60 -8.50 -4.64
CA PHE A 292 -5.39 -7.70 -3.70
C PHE A 292 -4.91 -6.25 -3.67
N VAL A 293 -3.59 -6.03 -3.66
CA VAL A 293 -3.01 -4.69 -3.76
C VAL A 293 -3.41 -4.01 -5.08
N ASP A 294 -3.36 -4.74 -6.19
CA ASP A 294 -3.76 -4.22 -7.51
C ASP A 294 -5.27 -3.88 -7.54
N ALA A 295 -6.13 -4.71 -6.94
CA ALA A 295 -7.55 -4.41 -6.80
C ALA A 295 -7.80 -3.14 -5.98
N VAL A 296 -7.07 -2.94 -4.88
CA VAL A 296 -7.15 -1.72 -4.06
C VAL A 296 -6.67 -0.49 -4.83
N LYS A 297 -5.58 -0.61 -5.60
CA LYS A 297 -5.12 0.47 -6.50
C LYS A 297 -6.18 0.83 -7.53
N ASP A 298 -6.80 -0.17 -8.13
CA ASP A 298 -7.86 0.02 -9.11
C ASP A 298 -9.10 0.66 -8.49
N TRP A 299 -9.49 0.30 -7.27
CA TRP A 299 -10.57 0.98 -6.54
C TRP A 299 -10.26 2.44 -6.19
N VAL A 300 -9.00 2.78 -5.93
CA VAL A 300 -8.62 4.19 -5.70
C VAL A 300 -8.62 4.98 -7.03
N ALA A 301 -8.22 4.33 -8.13
CA ALA A 301 -8.27 4.95 -9.46
C ALA A 301 -9.70 5.08 -10.00
N ASN A 302 -10.56 4.10 -9.72
CA ASN A 302 -11.92 3.95 -10.24
C ASN A 302 -12.89 3.62 -9.07
N PRO A 303 -13.22 4.61 -8.20
CA PRO A 303 -13.99 4.39 -6.96
C PRO A 303 -15.36 3.75 -7.14
N GLU A 304 -16.01 3.97 -8.27
CA GLU A 304 -17.30 3.37 -8.63
C GLU A 304 -17.23 1.85 -8.80
N THR A 305 -16.04 1.28 -9.02
CA THR A 305 -15.83 -0.16 -9.15
C THR A 305 -15.51 -0.86 -7.82
N ASN A 306 -15.45 -0.11 -6.71
CA ASN A 306 -15.23 -0.67 -5.39
C ASN A 306 -16.52 -1.32 -4.86
N TYR A 307 -16.70 -2.60 -5.19
CA TYR A 307 -17.74 -3.45 -4.60
C TYR A 307 -17.19 -4.39 -3.52
N GLY A 308 -15.93 -4.19 -3.11
CA GLY A 308 -15.27 -5.00 -2.10
C GLY A 308 -14.98 -6.44 -2.55
N VAL A 309 -14.98 -7.35 -1.58
CA VAL A 309 -14.58 -8.74 -1.76
C VAL A 309 -15.66 -9.72 -1.33
N LEU A 310 -15.67 -10.88 -2.00
CA LEU A 310 -16.37 -12.09 -1.59
C LEU A 310 -15.35 -13.04 -0.94
N ILE A 311 -15.66 -13.54 0.25
CA ILE A 311 -14.89 -14.55 0.95
C ILE A 311 -15.72 -15.83 1.03
N ARG A 312 -15.15 -16.93 0.58
CA ARG A 312 -15.78 -18.25 0.63
C ARG A 312 -14.75 -19.34 0.92
N ALA A 313 -15.19 -20.49 1.42
CA ALA A 313 -14.30 -21.64 1.56
C ALA A 313 -13.71 -22.02 0.20
N ALA A 314 -12.43 -22.39 0.18
CA ALA A 314 -11.77 -22.85 -1.04
C ALA A 314 -12.36 -24.21 -1.50
N ASP A 315 -12.72 -25.06 -0.54
CA ASP A 315 -13.46 -26.30 -0.76
C ASP A 315 -14.88 -26.18 -0.18
N HIS A 316 -15.88 -26.18 -1.06
CA HIS A 316 -17.30 -26.06 -0.69
C HIS A 316 -17.90 -27.41 -0.27
N ALA A 317 -17.22 -28.53 -0.56
CA ALA A 317 -17.62 -29.84 -0.09
C ALA A 317 -17.26 -30.04 1.39
N LEU A 318 -16.25 -29.31 1.88
CA LEU A 318 -15.86 -29.34 3.29
C LEU A 318 -16.95 -28.70 4.17
N ARG A 319 -17.57 -29.54 5.02
CA ARG A 319 -18.62 -29.14 5.95
C ARG A 319 -18.06 -28.51 7.23
N GLU A 320 -17.29 -27.45 7.05
CA GLU A 320 -16.74 -26.62 8.11
C GLU A 320 -17.19 -25.18 7.93
N THR A 321 -17.88 -24.63 8.93
CA THR A 321 -18.28 -23.22 8.94
C THR A 321 -17.23 -22.41 9.69
N MET A 322 -16.69 -21.38 9.05
CA MET A 322 -15.76 -20.47 9.70
C MET A 322 -16.47 -19.20 10.15
N ASN A 323 -16.24 -18.81 11.40
CA ASN A 323 -16.82 -17.63 12.02
C ASN A 323 -15.74 -16.55 12.19
N ILE A 324 -16.02 -15.37 11.65
CA ILE A 324 -15.15 -14.19 11.66
C ILE A 324 -15.97 -13.05 12.27
N ALA A 325 -15.36 -12.19 13.09
CA ALA A 325 -16.02 -11.01 13.61
C ALA A 325 -16.42 -10.06 12.47
N SER A 326 -17.65 -9.55 12.50
CA SER A 326 -18.13 -8.51 11.58
C SER A 326 -17.86 -7.10 12.11
N ARG A 327 -18.31 -6.08 11.37
CA ARG A 327 -18.28 -4.68 11.79
C ARG A 327 -19.22 -4.39 12.97
N GLU A 328 -20.29 -5.16 13.18
CA GLU A 328 -21.15 -5.02 14.38
C GLU A 328 -20.58 -5.71 15.62
N HIS A 329 -19.45 -6.40 15.52
CA HIS A 329 -18.86 -7.07 16.67
C HIS A 329 -18.68 -6.10 17.86
N PRO A 330 -19.06 -6.48 19.10
CA PRO A 330 -19.11 -5.59 20.26
C PRO A 330 -17.72 -5.08 20.68
N VAL A 331 -16.70 -5.91 20.50
CA VAL A 331 -15.30 -5.50 20.70
C VAL A 331 -14.79 -4.84 19.42
N GLY A 332 -14.66 -3.51 19.43
CA GLY A 332 -14.24 -2.74 18.26
C GLY A 332 -12.92 -3.21 17.64
N SER A 333 -11.94 -3.61 18.47
CA SER A 333 -10.65 -4.12 17.97
C SER A 333 -10.75 -5.46 17.24
N HIS A 334 -11.87 -6.17 17.29
CA HIS A 334 -12.11 -7.41 16.54
C HIS A 334 -12.73 -7.17 15.15
N ARG A 335 -13.34 -6.02 14.92
CA ARG A 335 -14.02 -5.70 13.65
C ARG A 335 -13.05 -5.81 12.45
N PRO A 336 -13.53 -6.17 11.26
CA PRO A 336 -12.72 -6.21 10.05
C PRO A 336 -11.98 -4.90 9.82
N LYS A 337 -10.75 -5.00 9.34
CA LYS A 337 -9.89 -3.85 9.07
C LYS A 337 -9.22 -4.00 7.72
N LEU A 338 -9.25 -2.94 6.92
CA LEU A 338 -8.36 -2.78 5.77
C LEU A 338 -7.26 -1.80 6.17
N VAL A 339 -6.01 -2.21 5.96
CA VAL A 339 -4.84 -1.36 6.11
C VAL A 339 -4.23 -1.11 4.73
N ILE A 340 -3.97 0.15 4.42
CA ILE A 340 -3.32 0.57 3.18
C ILE A 340 -2.06 1.36 3.54
N GLU A 341 -0.95 1.01 2.90
CA GLU A 341 0.32 1.71 3.03
C GLU A 341 0.61 2.47 1.74
N SER A 342 0.97 3.75 1.86
CA SER A 342 1.28 4.61 0.72
C SER A 342 2.50 5.47 0.96
N TYR A 343 3.24 5.81 -0.09
CA TYR A 343 4.33 6.79 -0.04
C TYR A 343 3.94 8.07 -0.77
N GLU A 344 3.93 9.21 -0.10
CA GLU A 344 3.67 10.47 -0.78
C GLU A 344 4.95 11.01 -1.42
N ARG A 345 4.90 11.35 -2.71
CA ARG A 345 6.05 11.90 -3.44
C ARG A 345 6.58 13.22 -2.85
N SER A 346 5.73 13.96 -2.12
CA SER A 346 6.09 15.19 -1.41
C SER A 346 6.73 14.95 -0.03
N GLU A 347 6.69 13.74 0.52
CA GLU A 347 7.44 13.44 1.76
C GLU A 347 8.95 13.38 1.51
N PHE A 348 9.37 13.39 0.24
CA PHE A 348 10.74 13.65 -0.18
C PHE A 348 11.09 15.16 -0.13
N GLU A 349 10.11 16.06 -0.02
CA GLU A 349 10.30 17.53 0.10
C GLU A 349 10.48 18.02 1.54
N GLY A 350 10.23 17.16 2.55
CA GLY A 350 10.54 17.45 3.96
C GLY A 350 12.04 17.44 4.27
N CYS A 351 12.87 17.04 3.30
CA CYS A 351 14.31 17.11 3.37
C CYS A 351 14.75 18.54 3.01
N VAL A 352 15.70 19.09 3.77
CA VAL A 352 16.22 20.44 3.54
C VAL A 352 16.73 20.55 2.10
N THR A 353 16.03 21.33 1.28
CA THR A 353 16.40 21.64 -0.11
C THR A 353 17.29 22.89 -0.22
N HIS A 354 17.58 23.55 0.92
CA HIS A 354 18.05 24.94 1.05
C HIS A 354 18.33 25.66 -0.27
N PHE A 355 17.29 26.34 -0.76
CA PHE A 355 17.44 27.64 -1.40
C PHE A 355 17.76 28.65 -0.30
N SER A 356 19.03 29.01 -0.19
CA SER A 356 19.39 30.35 0.27
C SER A 356 19.98 31.03 -0.95
N ASP A 357 19.14 31.76 -1.69
CA ASP A 357 19.61 32.78 -2.61
C ASP A 357 20.32 33.89 -1.79
N PRO A 358 21.33 34.57 -2.36
CA PRO A 358 22.26 35.46 -1.68
C PRO A 358 21.63 36.68 -0.98
#